data_AF-A0A3N5TIF3-F1
#
_entry.id   AF-A0A3N5TIF3-F1
#
_cell.length_a   1.000
_cell.length_b   1.000
_cell.length_c   1.000
_cell.angle_alpha   90.00
_cell.angle_beta   90.00
_cell.angle_gamma   90.00
#
_symmetry.space_group_name_H-M   'P 1'
#
loop_
_entity.id
_entity.type
_entity.pdbx_description
1 polymer ?
#
loop_
_entity_poly.entity_id
_entity_poly.type
_entity_poly.pdbx_seq_one_letter_code
_entity_poly.pdbx_strand_id
1 'polypeptide(L)'
;MARIFLEPSNSTHRQYEALRAYFVDHFPSTEVARRFGYTPGSFRVLCHQLRQDPKREFFLPPQKGPQVAPQSEPLRDQIIALRKQNFSIYDISRILKETGHPLSPVGVSLILKEEGFARLPRRRDEERMEGHRPEMAEVADVRQLDLSPRHLHTQFGGLFLFLPYLAQIPLERMLQEVGFPGTKMIPALQAVLSLLGLKLFGSARHSHVMSYVMDEGLPLFAGLNAIAKRAFLTEYSSRIDSTSYPPLMRRWFDAVGRLGLQWGTSFDLDFHTIPFHGEDALMQKHYVSKRSRRQKGILAFLAHDGVKKVFCYANGQLRKETQNDEILRFVAFWKERTGHLPEELIFDSRLTTYAHLDKLNQRGIAFITLRRRSEKMIHGIHQEPLSAWRRIELRGVSRVYKTPRILDQKIELEGYHGELRQIAVKDLGHEEPTILITN
;
A
#
# COMPACT_ATOMS: atom_id res chain seq x y z
N MET A 1 31.19 20.50 -35.02
CA MET A 1 29.86 21.04 -35.39
C MET A 1 28.84 19.93 -35.67
N ALA A 2 29.10 18.97 -36.58
CA ALA A 2 28.15 17.91 -36.92
C ALA A 2 27.64 17.04 -35.73
N ARG A 3 28.47 16.82 -34.69
CA ARG A 3 28.08 16.08 -33.48
C ARG A 3 26.82 16.61 -32.78
N ILE A 4 26.57 17.93 -32.83
CA ILE A 4 25.41 18.57 -32.18
C ILE A 4 24.08 18.04 -32.76
N PHE A 5 24.08 17.61 -34.02
CA PHE A 5 22.91 17.06 -34.71
C PHE A 5 22.85 15.53 -34.66
N LEU A 6 23.95 14.87 -34.29
CA LEU A 6 24.05 13.40 -34.22
C LEU A 6 23.83 12.88 -32.79
N GLU A 7 23.96 13.74 -31.79
CA GLU A 7 23.81 13.41 -30.37
C GLU A 7 22.59 14.16 -29.79
N PRO A 8 21.44 13.48 -29.63
CA PRO A 8 20.23 14.12 -29.16
C PRO A 8 20.37 14.65 -27.74
N SER A 9 20.10 15.94 -27.56
CA SER A 9 20.19 16.64 -26.25
C SER A 9 19.09 16.26 -25.25
N ASN A 10 17.95 15.75 -25.72
CA ASN A 10 16.85 15.29 -24.87
C ASN A 10 16.01 14.18 -25.55
N SER A 11 15.05 13.62 -24.81
CA SER A 11 14.21 12.52 -25.28
C SER A 11 13.35 12.88 -26.50
N THR A 12 12.83 14.10 -26.58
CA THR A 12 11.98 14.55 -27.69
C THR A 12 12.80 14.71 -28.98
N HIS A 13 13.99 15.30 -28.86
CA HIS A 13 14.96 15.40 -29.95
C HIS A 13 15.36 14.00 -30.46
N ARG A 14 15.61 13.04 -29.55
CA ARG A 14 15.90 11.65 -29.93
C ARG A 14 14.74 10.97 -30.66
N GLN A 15 13.50 11.22 -30.24
CA GLN A 15 12.31 10.70 -30.90
C GLN A 15 12.16 11.27 -32.31
N TYR A 16 12.37 12.58 -32.48
CA TYR A 16 12.33 13.25 -33.77
C TYR A 16 13.36 12.65 -34.74
N GLU A 17 14.64 12.56 -34.33
CA GLU A 17 15.69 12.00 -35.19
C GLU A 17 15.46 10.52 -35.54
N ALA A 18 14.98 9.71 -34.59
CA ALA A 18 14.63 8.32 -34.87
C ALA A 18 13.47 8.19 -35.87
N LEU A 19 12.43 9.02 -35.74
CA LEU A 19 11.30 9.02 -36.66
C LEU A 19 11.72 9.53 -38.05
N ARG A 20 12.57 10.56 -38.13
CA ARG A 20 13.14 11.05 -39.38
C ARG A 20 13.97 9.97 -40.09
N ALA A 21 14.85 9.28 -39.36
CA ALA A 21 15.66 8.20 -39.92
C ALA A 21 14.81 7.05 -40.51
N TYR A 22 13.62 6.79 -39.97
CA TYR A 22 12.72 5.76 -40.48
C TYR A 22 11.82 6.25 -41.62
N PHE A 23 11.19 7.42 -41.49
CA PHE A 23 10.20 7.91 -42.45
C PHE A 23 10.81 8.68 -43.63
N VAL A 24 11.96 9.34 -43.44
CA VAL A 24 12.62 10.16 -44.47
C VAL A 24 13.83 9.43 -45.04
N ASP A 25 14.71 8.93 -44.17
CA ASP A 25 15.95 8.26 -44.62
C ASP A 25 15.75 6.77 -44.93
N HIS A 26 14.52 6.26 -44.77
CA HIS A 26 14.09 4.89 -45.10
C HIS A 26 14.93 3.76 -44.49
N PHE A 27 15.56 4.00 -43.33
CA PHE A 27 16.28 2.93 -42.63
C PHE A 27 15.32 1.86 -42.09
N PRO A 28 15.74 0.59 -42.01
CA PRO A 28 14.95 -0.47 -41.41
C PRO A 28 14.58 -0.18 -39.95
N SER A 29 13.34 -0.49 -39.57
CA SER A 29 12.80 -0.21 -38.22
C SER A 29 13.65 -0.79 -37.08
N THR A 30 14.21 -1.99 -37.27
CA THR A 30 15.08 -2.66 -36.30
C THR A 30 16.42 -1.95 -36.16
N GLU A 31 16.96 -1.40 -37.24
CA GLU A 31 18.24 -0.70 -37.25
C GLU A 31 18.13 0.68 -36.62
N VAL A 32 17.04 1.41 -36.91
CA VAL A 32 16.73 2.68 -36.25
C VAL A 32 16.53 2.48 -34.75
N ALA A 33 15.81 1.43 -34.34
CA ALA A 33 15.62 1.13 -32.92
C ALA A 33 16.97 0.93 -32.22
N ARG A 34 17.87 0.13 -32.80
CA ARG A 34 19.23 -0.09 -32.26
C ARG A 34 20.04 1.19 -32.19
N ARG A 35 20.05 1.99 -33.27
CA ARG A 35 20.85 3.22 -33.40
C ARG A 35 20.48 4.30 -32.38
N PHE A 36 19.20 4.38 -32.01
CA PHE A 36 18.70 5.39 -31.07
C PHE A 36 18.34 4.83 -29.68
N GLY A 37 18.74 3.58 -29.38
CA GLY A 37 18.61 2.98 -28.04
C GLY A 37 17.18 2.56 -27.66
N TYR A 38 16.35 2.22 -28.64
CA TYR A 38 15.01 1.66 -28.46
C TYR A 38 15.01 0.14 -28.66
N THR A 39 14.08 -0.54 -28.00
CA THR A 39 13.72 -1.92 -28.41
C THR A 39 12.90 -1.87 -29.71
N PRO A 40 12.96 -2.89 -30.58
CA PRO A 40 12.15 -2.94 -31.80
C PRO A 40 10.65 -2.74 -31.53
N GLY A 41 10.13 -3.30 -30.44
CA GLY A 41 8.74 -3.13 -30.03
C GLY A 41 8.41 -1.68 -29.66
N SER A 42 9.24 -1.04 -28.83
CA SER A 42 9.03 0.35 -28.43
C SER A 42 9.09 1.33 -29.61
N PHE A 43 9.96 1.09 -30.59
CA PHE A 43 10.06 1.94 -31.76
C PHE A 43 8.84 1.80 -32.68
N ARG A 44 8.29 0.58 -32.84
CA ARG A 44 7.03 0.37 -33.58
C ARG A 44 5.86 1.12 -32.96
N VAL A 45 5.77 1.16 -31.62
CA VAL A 45 4.75 1.95 -30.90
C VAL A 45 4.93 3.44 -31.18
N LEU A 46 6.17 3.94 -31.18
CA LEU A 46 6.46 5.34 -31.49
C LEU A 46 6.02 5.70 -32.92
N CYS A 47 6.32 4.85 -33.90
CA CYS A 47 5.85 5.03 -35.28
C CYS A 47 4.32 4.98 -35.39
N HIS A 48 3.67 4.09 -34.64
CA HIS A 48 2.20 4.00 -34.58
C HIS A 48 1.58 5.28 -33.99
N GLN A 49 2.13 5.80 -32.90
CA GLN A 49 1.67 7.05 -32.27
C GLN A 49 1.78 8.24 -33.20
N LEU A 50 2.88 8.39 -33.95
CA LEU A 50 3.01 9.47 -34.93
C LEU A 50 2.00 9.35 -36.08
N ARG A 51 1.66 8.13 -36.50
CA ARG A 51 0.62 7.92 -37.53
C ARG A 51 -0.77 8.30 -37.02
N GLN A 52 -1.04 8.11 -35.73
CA GLN A 52 -2.31 8.52 -35.11
C GLN A 52 -2.39 10.01 -34.83
N ASP A 53 -1.26 10.67 -34.57
CA ASP A 53 -1.17 12.13 -34.40
C ASP A 53 -0.02 12.72 -35.23
N PRO A 54 -0.23 12.97 -36.54
CA PRO A 54 0.78 13.56 -37.41
C PRO A 54 1.12 15.01 -37.08
N LYS A 55 0.30 15.69 -36.26
CA LYS A 55 0.46 17.10 -35.88
C LYS A 55 1.23 17.29 -34.59
N ARG A 56 1.72 16.21 -34.00
CA ARG A 56 2.55 16.25 -32.78
C ARG A 56 3.72 17.20 -32.94
N GLU A 57 3.79 18.23 -32.09
CA GLU A 57 4.90 19.17 -32.06
C GLU A 57 6.13 18.55 -31.37
N PHE A 58 7.28 18.54 -32.06
CA PHE A 58 8.56 18.07 -31.50
C PHE A 58 9.42 19.22 -30.94
N PHE A 59 9.24 20.42 -31.47
CA PHE A 59 9.98 21.61 -31.08
C PHE A 59 8.98 22.74 -30.84
N LEU A 60 9.10 23.40 -29.69
CA LEU A 60 8.29 24.57 -29.41
C LEU A 60 8.76 25.74 -30.27
N PRO A 61 7.86 26.57 -30.82
CA PRO A 61 8.26 27.79 -31.49
C PRO A 61 9.06 28.67 -30.53
N PRO A 62 10.12 29.36 -31.00
CA PRO A 62 10.85 30.31 -30.16
C PRO A 62 9.85 31.34 -29.63
N GLN A 63 9.85 31.57 -28.32
CA GLN A 63 9.01 32.60 -27.73
C GLN A 63 9.38 33.93 -28.41
N LYS A 64 8.42 34.54 -29.11
CA LYS A 64 8.56 35.95 -29.53
C LYS A 64 8.79 36.74 -28.24
N GLY A 65 10.01 37.23 -28.06
CA GLY A 65 10.32 38.12 -26.95
C GLY A 65 9.34 39.31 -26.97
N PRO A 66 8.95 39.84 -25.80
CA PRO A 66 8.01 40.96 -25.74
C PRO A 66 8.59 42.17 -26.48
N GLN A 67 7.86 42.65 -27.49
CA GLN A 67 8.28 43.75 -28.37
C GLN A 67 7.97 45.15 -27.80
N VAL A 68 7.43 45.25 -26.58
CA VAL A 68 7.16 46.52 -25.90
C VAL A 68 7.26 46.30 -24.38
N ALA A 69 8.05 47.09 -23.68
CA ALA A 69 8.01 47.16 -22.22
C ALA A 69 6.66 47.79 -21.80
N PRO A 70 5.78 47.10 -21.05
CA PRO A 70 4.56 47.72 -20.57
C PRO A 70 4.91 48.75 -19.49
N GLN A 71 4.19 49.87 -19.48
CA GLN A 71 4.27 50.95 -18.50
C GLN A 71 4.13 50.39 -17.07
N SER A 72 5.26 50.12 -16.40
CA SER A 72 5.31 49.46 -15.08
C SER A 72 5.63 50.41 -13.92
N GLU A 73 5.73 51.72 -14.16
CA GLU A 73 6.05 52.69 -13.10
C GLU A 73 5.00 52.75 -11.96
N PRO A 74 3.68 52.80 -12.21
CA PRO A 74 2.71 52.92 -11.10
C PRO A 74 2.67 51.67 -10.19
N LEU A 75 2.99 50.49 -10.73
CA LEU A 75 2.98 49.25 -9.96
C LEU A 75 4.21 49.12 -9.03
N ARG A 76 5.35 49.70 -9.43
CA ARG A 76 6.58 49.68 -8.65
C ARG A 76 6.40 50.45 -7.34
N ASP A 77 5.84 51.65 -7.40
CA ASP A 77 5.60 52.48 -6.22
C ASP A 77 4.67 51.81 -5.22
N GLN A 78 3.61 51.15 -5.71
CA GLN A 78 2.68 50.39 -4.87
C GLN A 78 3.37 49.20 -4.18
N ILE A 79 4.23 48.45 -4.89
CA ILE A 79 5.01 47.34 -4.34
C ILE A 79 5.98 47.83 -3.26
N ILE A 80 6.65 48.96 -3.50
CA ILE A 80 7.58 49.59 -2.56
C ILE A 80 6.83 50.06 -1.31
N ALA A 81 5.66 50.69 -1.47
CA ALA A 81 4.83 51.14 -0.35
C ALA A 81 4.37 49.98 0.53
N LEU A 82 3.87 48.90 -0.08
CA LEU A 82 3.49 47.69 0.64
C LEU A 82 4.70 47.02 1.30
N ARG A 83 5.88 47.07 0.67
CA ARG A 83 7.10 46.55 1.28
C ARG A 83 7.56 47.36 2.48
N LYS A 84 7.46 48.70 2.44
CA LYS A 84 7.74 49.58 3.57
C LYS A 84 6.80 49.33 4.75
N GLN A 85 5.58 48.86 4.50
CA GLN A 85 4.63 48.37 5.50
C GLN A 85 4.92 46.92 5.95
N ASN A 86 6.07 46.35 5.60
CA ASN A 86 6.49 45.00 5.99
C ASN A 86 5.62 43.86 5.43
N PHE A 87 4.95 44.02 4.29
CA PHE A 87 4.27 42.90 3.64
C PHE A 87 5.25 41.90 3.00
N SER A 88 4.93 40.60 3.07
CA SER A 88 5.72 39.56 2.39
C SER A 88 5.45 39.56 0.88
N ILE A 89 6.32 38.92 0.09
CA ILE A 89 6.12 38.83 -1.37
C ILE A 89 4.79 38.14 -1.75
N TYR A 90 4.28 37.26 -0.88
CA TYR A 90 3.01 36.57 -1.07
C TYR A 90 1.83 37.48 -0.73
N ASP A 91 1.94 38.28 0.33
CA ASP A 91 0.91 39.24 0.72
C ASP A 91 0.79 40.35 -0.33
N ILE A 92 1.91 40.90 -0.80
CA ILE A 92 1.95 41.91 -1.86
C ILE A 92 1.32 41.35 -3.14
N SER A 93 1.69 40.13 -3.54
CA SER A 93 1.10 39.46 -4.71
C SER A 93 -0.42 39.25 -4.57
N ARG A 94 -0.90 38.92 -3.36
CA ARG A 94 -2.34 38.78 -3.08
C ARG A 94 -3.07 40.12 -3.14
N ILE A 95 -2.54 41.16 -2.49
CA ILE A 95 -3.11 42.51 -2.49
C ILE A 95 -3.20 43.04 -3.92
N LEU A 96 -2.12 42.90 -4.71
CA LEU A 96 -2.09 43.31 -6.10
C LEU A 96 -3.13 42.58 -6.97
N LYS A 97 -3.36 41.28 -6.69
CA LYS A 97 -4.39 40.49 -7.35
C LYS A 97 -5.80 40.97 -6.99
N GLU A 98 -6.04 41.33 -5.73
CA GLU A 98 -7.32 41.90 -5.25
C GLU A 98 -7.59 43.29 -5.84
N THR A 99 -6.55 44.09 -6.06
CA THR A 99 -6.65 45.43 -6.69
C THR A 99 -6.64 45.40 -8.23
N GLY A 100 -6.80 44.22 -8.86
CA GLY A 100 -6.94 44.10 -10.32
C GLY A 100 -5.62 44.09 -11.12
N HIS A 101 -4.47 44.03 -10.45
CA HIS A 101 -3.14 44.03 -11.08
C HIS A 101 -2.34 42.78 -10.70
N PRO A 102 -2.70 41.59 -11.22
CA PRO A 102 -2.08 40.34 -10.80
C PRO A 102 -0.59 40.30 -11.14
N LEU A 103 0.26 40.28 -10.11
CA LEU A 103 1.70 40.06 -10.25
C LEU A 103 2.11 38.85 -9.41
N SER A 104 2.94 37.95 -9.98
CA SER A 104 3.40 36.75 -9.27
C SER A 104 4.34 37.11 -8.11
N PRO A 105 4.44 36.29 -7.06
CA PRO A 105 5.39 36.51 -5.96
C PRO A 105 6.85 36.63 -6.44
N VAL A 106 7.18 35.95 -7.54
CA VAL A 106 8.49 36.03 -8.20
C VAL A 106 8.70 37.40 -8.87
N GLY A 107 7.68 37.92 -9.57
CA GLY A 107 7.72 39.25 -10.17
C GLY A 107 7.88 40.36 -9.12
N VAL A 108 7.14 40.26 -8.00
CA VAL A 108 7.31 41.15 -6.84
C VAL A 108 8.73 41.06 -6.29
N SER A 109 9.28 39.85 -6.16
CA SER A 109 10.64 39.65 -5.64
C SER A 109 11.73 40.25 -6.54
N LEU A 110 11.52 40.28 -7.86
CA LEU A 110 12.46 40.87 -8.81
C LEU A 110 12.47 42.40 -8.67
N ILE A 111 11.28 43.02 -8.65
CA ILE A 111 11.13 44.47 -8.45
C ILE A 111 11.75 44.90 -7.13
N LEU A 112 11.45 44.19 -6.03
CA LEU A 112 12.02 44.51 -4.72
C LEU A 112 13.54 44.34 -4.66
N LYS A 113 14.11 43.42 -5.45
CA LYS A 113 15.55 43.21 -5.54
C LYS A 113 16.24 44.32 -6.34
N GLU A 114 15.61 44.79 -7.42
CA GLU A 114 16.08 45.95 -8.19
C GLU A 114 16.11 47.22 -7.33
N GLU A 115 15.12 47.39 -6.44
CA GLU A 115 15.01 48.51 -5.50
C GLU A 115 15.84 48.32 -4.21
N GLY A 116 16.65 47.26 -4.11
CA GLY A 116 17.59 47.05 -2.99
C GLY A 116 16.98 46.55 -1.67
N PHE A 117 15.72 46.07 -1.65
CA PHE A 117 15.13 45.52 -0.43
C PHE A 117 15.71 44.15 -0.07
N ALA A 118 16.18 44.01 1.17
CA ALA A 118 16.62 42.73 1.71
C ALA A 118 15.44 41.76 1.92
N ARG A 119 15.74 40.45 1.94
CA ARG A 119 14.75 39.41 2.23
C ARG A 119 14.30 39.52 3.69
N LEU A 120 12.99 39.52 3.91
CA LEU A 120 12.44 39.49 5.28
C LEU A 120 12.81 38.17 5.98
N PRO A 121 13.16 38.21 7.27
CA PRO A 121 13.33 37.01 8.07
C PRO A 121 12.02 36.22 8.17
N ARG A 122 12.13 34.90 8.38
CA ARG A 122 10.97 34.03 8.52
C ARG A 122 10.26 34.35 9.85
N ARG A 123 9.08 34.95 9.76
CA ARG A 123 8.20 35.23 10.91
C ARG A 123 7.59 33.96 11.49
N ARG A 124 7.39 33.93 12.81
CA ARG A 124 6.52 32.96 13.47
C ARG A 124 5.07 33.19 13.03
N ASP A 125 4.20 32.17 13.13
CA ASP A 125 2.81 32.30 12.67
C ASP A 125 2.03 33.39 13.45
N GLU A 126 2.45 33.67 14.69
CA GLU A 126 1.92 34.73 15.57
C GLU A 126 2.29 36.16 15.10
N GLU A 127 3.42 36.33 14.42
CA GLU A 127 3.94 37.63 13.94
C GLU A 127 3.44 37.96 12.52
N ARG A 128 2.62 37.09 11.92
CA ARG A 128 2.01 37.34 10.59
C ARG A 128 0.77 38.21 10.74
N MET A 129 0.70 39.24 9.88
CA MET A 129 -0.44 40.13 9.75
C MET A 129 -1.75 39.33 9.62
N GLU A 130 -2.83 39.84 10.21
CA GLU A 130 -4.16 39.23 10.10
C GLU A 130 -4.59 39.18 8.63
N GLY A 131 -4.87 37.97 8.16
CA GLY A 131 -5.47 37.70 6.87
C GLY A 131 -6.38 36.50 7.01
N HIS A 132 -7.09 36.13 5.94
CA HIS A 132 -7.92 34.91 5.92
C HIS A 132 -7.06 33.70 6.29
N ARG A 133 -7.20 33.20 7.52
CA ARG A 133 -6.58 31.99 8.02
C ARG A 133 -7.51 30.82 7.72
N PRO A 134 -6.98 29.65 7.34
CA PRO A 134 -7.80 28.45 7.29
C PRO A 134 -8.40 28.21 8.68
N GLU A 135 -9.68 27.86 8.71
CA GLU A 135 -10.38 27.52 9.94
C GLU A 135 -9.60 26.42 10.67
N MET A 136 -9.29 26.68 11.93
CA MET A 136 -8.49 25.76 12.73
C MET A 136 -9.40 24.69 13.31
N ALA A 137 -9.26 23.46 12.81
CA ALA A 137 -9.92 22.32 13.42
C ALA A 137 -9.53 22.19 14.90
N GLU A 138 -10.53 21.92 15.74
CA GLU A 138 -10.39 21.78 17.18
C GLU A 138 -9.31 20.75 17.58
N VAL A 139 -8.93 20.80 18.85
CA VAL A 139 -8.00 19.84 19.43
C VAL A 139 -8.79 18.63 19.93
N ALA A 140 -8.36 17.44 19.51
CA ALA A 140 -8.93 16.17 19.94
C ALA A 140 -8.71 15.94 21.45
N ASP A 141 -9.79 15.90 22.21
CA ASP A 141 -9.81 15.74 23.65
C ASP A 141 -11.10 15.05 24.12
N VAL A 142 -10.97 13.82 24.64
CA VAL A 142 -12.11 13.03 25.17
C VAL A 142 -12.90 13.77 26.24
N ARG A 143 -12.25 14.70 26.98
CA ARG A 143 -12.88 15.46 28.07
C ARG A 143 -13.80 16.57 27.57
N GLN A 144 -13.73 16.90 26.28
CA GLN A 144 -14.55 17.92 25.62
C GLN A 144 -15.66 17.30 24.77
N LEU A 145 -15.81 15.97 24.79
CA LEU A 145 -16.87 15.28 24.05
C LEU A 145 -18.24 15.69 24.61
N ASP A 146 -19.06 16.31 23.75
CA ASP A 146 -20.46 16.58 24.02
C ASP A 146 -21.34 15.50 23.39
N LEU A 147 -22.15 14.84 24.22
CA LEU A 147 -23.11 13.80 23.84
C LEU A 147 -24.56 14.30 23.90
N SER A 148 -24.78 15.62 23.98
CA SER A 148 -26.11 16.21 23.93
C SER A 148 -26.85 15.81 22.64
N PRO A 149 -28.17 15.55 22.70
CA PRO A 149 -28.95 15.22 21.51
C PRO A 149 -28.85 16.32 20.45
N ARG A 150 -28.36 15.98 19.25
CA ARG A 150 -28.17 16.92 18.14
C ARG A 150 -28.26 16.23 16.78
N HIS A 151 -28.50 17.03 15.74
CA HIS A 151 -28.38 16.60 14.35
C HIS A 151 -27.03 17.03 13.80
N LEU A 152 -26.34 16.11 13.13
CA LEU A 152 -25.03 16.35 12.54
C LEU A 152 -25.02 15.92 11.07
N HIS A 153 -24.24 16.63 10.25
CA HIS A 153 -23.98 16.23 8.89
C HIS A 153 -22.64 15.50 8.83
N THR A 154 -22.63 14.27 8.32
CA THR A 154 -21.41 13.45 8.28
C THR A 154 -21.36 12.55 7.06
N GLN A 155 -20.15 12.35 6.55
CA GLN A 155 -19.89 11.32 5.54
C GLN A 155 -19.73 9.93 6.18
N PHE A 156 -19.53 9.85 7.49
CA PHE A 156 -19.18 8.64 8.23
C PHE A 156 -20.38 7.95 8.91
N GLY A 157 -21.61 8.24 8.48
CA GLY A 157 -22.83 7.66 9.07
C GLY A 157 -22.84 6.13 9.11
N GLY A 158 -22.22 5.47 8.13
CA GLY A 158 -22.08 4.02 8.09
C GLY A 158 -21.26 3.42 9.24
N LEU A 159 -20.36 4.20 9.88
CA LEU A 159 -19.57 3.72 11.02
C LEU A 159 -20.46 3.38 12.23
N PHE A 160 -21.59 4.06 12.39
CA PHE A 160 -22.49 3.89 13.52
C PHE A 160 -23.20 2.52 13.51
N LEU A 161 -23.25 1.85 12.34
CA LEU A 161 -23.76 0.47 12.24
C LEU A 161 -22.89 -0.55 12.99
N PHE A 162 -21.63 -0.22 13.26
CA PHE A 162 -20.69 -1.09 13.98
C PHE A 162 -20.73 -0.87 15.51
N LEU A 163 -21.26 0.26 15.99
CA LEU A 163 -21.27 0.60 17.41
C LEU A 163 -21.99 -0.44 18.29
N PRO A 164 -23.16 -1.01 17.91
CA PRO A 164 -23.80 -2.03 18.73
C PRO A 164 -22.92 -3.26 18.98
N TYR A 165 -22.07 -3.63 18.02
CA TYR A 165 -21.13 -4.73 18.17
C TYR A 165 -19.91 -4.32 19.00
N LEU A 166 -19.34 -3.14 18.74
CA LEU A 166 -18.19 -2.63 19.49
C LEU A 166 -18.51 -2.39 20.96
N ALA A 167 -19.72 -1.93 21.28
CA ALA A 167 -20.17 -1.70 22.65
C ALA A 167 -20.28 -2.99 23.49
N GLN A 168 -20.48 -4.13 22.84
CA GLN A 168 -20.50 -5.45 23.51
C GLN A 168 -19.09 -6.02 23.75
N ILE A 169 -18.06 -5.43 23.13
CA ILE A 169 -16.67 -5.83 23.32
C ILE A 169 -16.05 -4.94 24.41
N PRO A 170 -15.43 -5.50 25.47
CA PRO A 170 -14.74 -4.72 26.49
C PRO A 170 -13.39 -4.19 25.98
N LEU A 171 -13.40 -3.46 24.85
CA LEU A 171 -12.20 -3.07 24.11
C LEU A 171 -11.27 -2.18 24.92
N GLU A 172 -11.81 -1.24 25.70
CA GLU A 172 -11.01 -0.39 26.58
C GLU A 172 -10.16 -1.21 27.56
N ARG A 173 -10.81 -2.14 28.27
CA ARG A 173 -10.16 -3.03 29.23
C ARG A 173 -9.11 -3.90 28.55
N MET A 174 -9.43 -4.44 27.36
CA MET A 174 -8.49 -5.25 26.58
C MET A 174 -7.22 -4.46 26.22
N LEU A 175 -7.37 -3.20 25.79
CA LEU A 175 -6.25 -2.34 25.43
C LEU A 175 -5.41 -1.95 26.65
N GLN A 176 -6.05 -1.66 27.79
CA GLN A 176 -5.36 -1.34 29.06
C GLN A 176 -4.55 -2.54 29.58
N GLU A 177 -5.14 -3.72 29.65
CA GLU A 177 -4.49 -4.94 30.14
C GLU A 177 -3.30 -5.38 29.27
N VAL A 178 -3.29 -4.95 28.01
CA VAL A 178 -2.26 -5.27 27.03
C VAL A 178 -1.23 -4.13 26.89
N GLY A 179 -1.42 -3.01 27.59
CA GLY A 179 -0.44 -1.91 27.64
C GLY A 179 -0.46 -1.00 26.42
N PHE A 180 -1.58 -0.87 25.72
CA PHE A 180 -1.69 0.10 24.62
C PHE A 180 -1.51 1.53 25.15
N PRO A 181 -0.70 2.37 24.47
CA PRO A 181 -0.42 3.71 24.93
C PRO A 181 -1.67 4.59 24.82
N GLY A 182 -1.71 5.65 25.61
CA GLY A 182 -2.73 6.68 25.56
C GLY A 182 -2.24 7.97 26.22
N THR A 183 -2.97 9.05 26.03
CA THR A 183 -2.77 10.33 26.73
C THR A 183 -4.04 10.69 27.48
N LYS A 184 -3.97 11.72 28.34
CA LYS A 184 -5.15 12.25 29.02
C LYS A 184 -6.22 12.80 28.05
N MET A 185 -5.79 13.29 26.89
CA MET A 185 -6.67 13.86 25.86
C MET A 185 -7.19 12.78 24.90
N ILE A 186 -6.33 11.83 24.54
CA ILE A 186 -6.67 10.74 23.61
C ILE A 186 -6.20 9.43 24.24
N PRO A 187 -7.08 8.76 25.03
CA PRO A 187 -6.77 7.46 25.60
C PRO A 187 -6.64 6.37 24.53
N ALA A 188 -6.19 5.18 24.93
CA ALA A 188 -5.92 4.07 24.02
C ALA A 188 -7.14 3.67 23.18
N LEU A 189 -8.32 3.60 23.81
CA LEU A 189 -9.57 3.27 23.11
C LEU A 189 -9.84 4.25 21.97
N GLN A 190 -9.85 5.55 22.25
CA GLN A 190 -10.16 6.60 21.28
C GLN A 190 -9.13 6.65 20.14
N ALA A 191 -7.85 6.41 20.45
CA ALA A 191 -6.80 6.31 19.43
C ALA A 191 -7.03 5.12 18.49
N VAL A 192 -7.38 3.94 19.05
CA VAL A 192 -7.68 2.73 18.26
C VAL A 192 -8.96 2.91 17.46
N LEU A 193 -10.03 3.46 18.04
CA LEU A 193 -11.28 3.74 17.32
C LEU A 193 -11.10 4.76 16.20
N SER A 194 -10.26 5.78 16.39
CA SER A 194 -9.89 6.73 15.33
C SER A 194 -9.25 6.02 14.14
N LEU A 195 -8.32 5.10 14.39
CA LEU A 195 -7.67 4.30 13.34
C LEU A 195 -8.65 3.30 12.68
N LEU A 196 -9.51 2.67 13.50
CA LEU A 196 -10.52 1.73 13.03
C LEU A 196 -11.56 2.41 12.15
N GLY A 197 -12.07 3.58 12.55
CA GLY A 197 -13.06 4.34 11.79
C GLY A 197 -12.54 4.71 10.40
N LEU A 198 -11.29 5.18 10.31
CA LEU A 198 -10.64 5.45 9.03
C LEU A 198 -10.53 4.21 8.15
N LYS A 199 -10.26 3.03 8.74
CA LYS A 199 -10.17 1.76 8.01
C LYS A 199 -11.52 1.25 7.54
N LEU A 200 -12.54 1.29 8.38
CA LEU A 200 -13.91 0.88 8.05
C LEU A 200 -14.53 1.76 6.96
N PHE A 201 -14.21 3.06 6.96
CA PHE A 201 -14.68 3.98 5.92
C PHE A 201 -13.99 3.79 4.55
N GLY A 202 -12.92 2.98 4.47
CA GLY A 202 -12.18 2.74 3.22
C GLY A 202 -11.05 3.73 2.94
N SER A 203 -10.79 4.69 3.85
CA SER A 203 -9.60 5.53 3.76
C SER A 203 -8.36 4.70 4.16
N ALA A 204 -7.60 4.26 3.17
CA ALA A 204 -6.55 3.25 3.39
C ALA A 204 -5.42 3.69 4.34
N ARG A 205 -5.22 5.00 4.54
CA ARG A 205 -4.07 5.58 5.26
C ARG A 205 -4.48 6.69 6.24
N HIS A 206 -3.89 6.68 7.44
CA HIS A 206 -4.04 7.74 8.45
C HIS A 206 -3.63 9.13 7.95
N SER A 207 -2.81 9.22 6.89
CA SER A 207 -2.43 10.48 6.26
C SER A 207 -3.61 11.26 5.67
N HIS A 208 -4.72 10.59 5.36
CA HIS A 208 -5.91 11.22 4.78
C HIS A 208 -6.86 11.82 5.83
N VAL A 209 -6.59 11.62 7.12
CA VAL A 209 -7.44 12.18 8.21
C VAL A 209 -7.61 13.70 8.09
N MET A 210 -6.62 14.40 7.54
CA MET A 210 -6.65 15.85 7.37
C MET A 210 -7.80 16.33 6.46
N SER A 211 -8.31 15.48 5.58
CA SER A 211 -9.47 15.78 4.73
C SER A 211 -10.80 15.72 5.48
N TYR A 212 -10.81 15.15 6.70
CA TYR A 212 -12.01 14.87 7.49
C TYR A 212 -11.98 15.54 8.87
N VAL A 213 -11.05 16.48 9.10
CA VAL A 213 -10.90 17.13 10.42
C VAL A 213 -12.08 18.00 10.82
N MET A 214 -12.92 18.39 9.86
CA MET A 214 -14.15 19.15 10.08
C MET A 214 -15.41 18.27 10.05
N ASP A 215 -15.29 16.95 9.85
CA ASP A 215 -16.44 16.04 9.93
C ASP A 215 -16.74 15.74 11.40
N GLU A 216 -18.02 15.80 11.78
CA GLU A 216 -18.47 15.61 13.17
C GLU A 216 -18.76 14.13 13.52
N GLY A 217 -19.03 13.28 12.51
CA GLY A 217 -19.40 11.88 12.74
C GLY A 217 -18.20 10.97 13.01
N LEU A 218 -17.07 11.19 12.31
CA LEU A 218 -15.85 10.43 12.58
C LEU A 218 -15.31 10.59 14.02
N PRO A 219 -15.17 11.80 14.58
CA PRO A 219 -14.75 11.96 15.98
C PRO A 219 -15.78 11.42 16.97
N LEU A 220 -17.08 11.59 16.68
CA LEU A 220 -18.13 11.02 17.53
C LEU A 220 -18.06 9.49 17.58
N PHE A 221 -17.85 8.82 16.44
CA PHE A 221 -17.60 7.37 16.40
C PHE A 221 -16.36 6.98 17.24
N ALA A 222 -15.31 7.79 17.19
CA ALA A 222 -14.10 7.56 17.95
C ALA A 222 -14.21 7.91 19.44
N GLY A 223 -15.32 8.52 19.88
CA GLY A 223 -15.50 9.00 21.25
C GLY A 223 -14.66 10.24 21.57
N LEU A 224 -14.55 11.19 20.64
CA LEU A 224 -13.80 12.44 20.76
C LEU A 224 -14.65 13.63 20.29
N ASN A 225 -14.34 14.86 20.76
CA ASN A 225 -14.91 16.09 20.20
C ASN A 225 -14.42 16.37 18.77
N ALA A 226 -13.14 16.10 18.51
CA ALA A 226 -12.49 16.27 17.22
C ALA A 226 -11.55 15.09 16.93
N ILE A 227 -11.32 14.80 15.65
CA ILE A 227 -10.57 13.60 15.27
C ILE A 227 -9.07 13.81 15.50
N ALA A 228 -8.39 12.77 15.98
CA ALA A 228 -6.96 12.81 16.16
C ALA A 228 -6.23 13.15 14.85
N LYS A 229 -5.40 14.20 14.88
CA LYS A 229 -4.69 14.70 13.69
C LYS A 229 -3.61 13.71 13.23
N ARG A 230 -3.21 13.82 11.96
CA ARG A 230 -2.20 12.96 11.32
C ARG A 230 -0.94 12.77 12.17
N ALA A 231 -0.39 13.85 12.74
CA ALA A 231 0.84 13.80 13.53
C ALA A 231 0.70 12.84 14.73
N PHE A 232 -0.39 12.96 15.49
CA PHE A 232 -0.67 12.06 16.60
C PHE A 232 -0.83 10.62 16.12
N LEU A 233 -1.64 10.35 15.09
CA LEU A 233 -1.90 8.99 14.61
C LEU A 233 -0.63 8.30 14.08
N THR A 234 0.26 9.05 13.43
CA THR A 234 1.55 8.53 12.96
C THR A 234 2.45 8.16 14.15
N GLU A 235 2.60 9.05 15.13
CA GLU A 235 3.41 8.79 16.32
C GLU A 235 2.85 7.64 17.16
N TYR A 236 1.52 7.59 17.31
CA TYR A 236 0.81 6.58 18.09
C TYR A 236 1.17 5.17 17.66
N SER A 237 1.19 4.90 16.34
CA SER A 237 1.52 3.58 15.80
C SER A 237 2.94 3.10 16.16
N SER A 238 3.88 4.03 16.32
CA SER A 238 5.28 3.73 16.68
C SER A 238 5.47 3.48 18.17
N ARG A 239 4.49 3.85 19.00
CA ARG A 239 4.55 3.71 20.48
C ARG A 239 3.96 2.39 20.98
N ILE A 240 3.32 1.61 20.10
CA ILE A 240 2.74 0.33 20.47
C ILE A 240 3.87 -0.70 20.56
N ASP A 241 4.11 -1.24 21.75
CA ASP A 241 5.04 -2.35 21.91
C ASP A 241 4.53 -3.54 21.10
N SER A 242 5.40 -4.08 20.24
CA SER A 242 5.10 -5.26 19.44
C SER A 242 4.57 -6.43 20.28
N THR A 243 5.02 -6.60 21.52
CA THR A 243 4.61 -7.70 22.44
C THR A 243 3.15 -7.60 22.84
N SER A 244 2.52 -6.45 22.61
CA SER A 244 1.10 -6.18 22.83
C SER A 244 0.19 -6.88 21.80
N TYR A 245 0.66 -7.12 20.57
CA TYR A 245 -0.21 -7.65 19.52
C TYR A 245 -0.72 -9.08 19.78
N PRO A 246 0.11 -10.07 20.17
CA PRO A 246 -0.37 -11.43 20.43
C PRO A 246 -1.46 -11.53 21.53
N PRO A 247 -1.31 -10.92 22.73
CA PRO A 247 -2.38 -10.94 23.72
C PRO A 247 -3.62 -10.17 23.28
N LEU A 248 -3.50 -9.05 22.54
CA LEU A 248 -4.65 -8.36 21.98
C LEU A 248 -5.42 -9.25 20.99
N MET A 249 -4.71 -9.91 20.06
CA MET A 249 -5.32 -10.82 19.09
C MET A 249 -6.05 -11.98 19.76
N ARG A 250 -5.49 -12.55 20.84
CA ARG A 250 -6.16 -13.58 21.65
C ARG A 250 -7.47 -13.08 22.26
N ARG A 251 -7.43 -11.91 22.92
CA ARG A 251 -8.62 -11.32 23.54
C ARG A 251 -9.68 -10.93 22.49
N TRP A 252 -9.23 -10.43 21.35
CA TRP A 252 -10.11 -10.12 20.21
C TRP A 252 -10.78 -11.37 19.66
N PHE A 253 -10.02 -12.45 19.45
CA PHE A 253 -10.53 -13.75 19.03
C PHE A 253 -11.64 -14.25 19.95
N ASP A 254 -11.41 -14.21 21.27
CA ASP A 254 -12.40 -14.62 22.27
C ASP A 254 -13.65 -13.71 22.24
N ALA A 255 -13.45 -12.40 22.12
CA ALA A 255 -14.54 -11.43 22.12
C ALA A 255 -15.47 -11.58 20.93
N VAL A 256 -14.94 -11.69 19.71
CA VAL A 256 -15.77 -11.88 18.50
C VAL A 256 -16.44 -13.25 18.49
N GLY A 257 -15.81 -14.27 19.05
CA GLY A 257 -16.43 -15.59 19.24
C GLY A 257 -17.68 -15.51 20.12
N ARG A 258 -17.62 -14.78 21.23
CA ARG A 258 -18.78 -14.55 22.12
C ARG A 258 -19.91 -13.76 21.46
N LEU A 259 -19.60 -12.89 20.50
CA LEU A 259 -20.60 -12.18 19.69
C LEU A 259 -21.28 -13.06 18.64
N GLY A 260 -20.86 -14.33 18.49
CA GLY A 260 -21.45 -15.27 17.56
C GLY A 260 -20.66 -15.49 16.27
N LEU A 261 -19.44 -14.95 16.16
CA LEU A 261 -18.54 -15.34 15.06
C LEU A 261 -18.08 -16.78 15.27
N GLN A 262 -18.73 -17.72 14.59
CA GLN A 262 -18.26 -19.11 14.57
C GLN A 262 -17.00 -19.21 13.70
N TRP A 263 -16.02 -19.96 14.16
CA TRP A 263 -14.83 -20.26 13.38
C TRP A 263 -14.95 -21.64 12.73
N GLY A 264 -14.43 -21.76 11.51
CA GLY A 264 -14.30 -23.04 10.80
C GLY A 264 -13.11 -23.86 11.29
N THR A 265 -12.84 -24.95 10.57
CA THR A 265 -11.78 -25.91 10.88
C THR A 265 -10.68 -25.99 9.82
N SER A 266 -10.89 -25.33 8.67
CA SER A 266 -9.95 -25.21 7.56
C SER A 266 -9.39 -23.78 7.47
N PHE A 267 -8.08 -23.67 7.32
CA PHE A 267 -7.37 -22.39 7.36
C PHE A 267 -6.40 -22.21 6.20
N ASP A 268 -6.46 -21.02 5.61
CA ASP A 268 -5.48 -20.53 4.66
C ASP A 268 -4.36 -19.80 5.43
N LEU A 269 -3.11 -20.20 5.22
CA LEU A 269 -1.92 -19.62 5.87
C LEU A 269 -1.03 -18.95 4.82
N ASP A 270 -0.56 -17.73 5.13
CA ASP A 270 0.33 -16.98 4.24
C ASP A 270 1.35 -16.13 5.00
N PHE A 271 2.47 -15.85 4.32
CA PHE A 271 3.45 -14.87 4.73
C PHE A 271 3.29 -13.58 3.93
N HIS A 272 2.97 -12.50 4.64
CA HIS A 272 2.87 -11.17 4.07
C HIS A 272 4.04 -10.28 4.49
N THR A 273 4.80 -9.77 3.51
CA THR A 273 5.85 -8.78 3.79
C THR A 273 5.27 -7.38 3.76
N ILE A 274 5.30 -6.69 4.91
CA ILE A 274 4.97 -5.27 5.05
C ILE A 274 6.25 -4.44 4.81
N PRO A 275 6.32 -3.61 3.75
CA PRO A 275 7.49 -2.79 3.47
C PRO A 275 7.84 -1.85 4.63
N PHE A 276 9.12 -1.81 4.99
CA PHE A 276 9.66 -0.84 5.93
C PHE A 276 10.56 0.14 5.18
N HIS A 277 10.31 1.44 5.40
CA HIS A 277 11.01 2.53 4.72
C HIS A 277 11.91 3.36 5.64
N GLY A 278 11.98 3.02 6.93
CA GLY A 278 12.88 3.69 7.87
C GLY A 278 14.32 3.18 7.77
N GLU A 279 15.21 3.83 8.52
CA GLU A 279 16.65 3.56 8.48
C GLU A 279 17.09 2.40 9.40
N ASP A 280 16.18 1.89 10.25
CA ASP A 280 16.47 0.87 11.27
C ASP A 280 17.35 -0.29 10.75
N ALA A 281 18.48 -0.49 11.42
CA ALA A 281 19.49 -1.48 11.10
C ALA A 281 19.05 -2.92 11.44
N LEU A 282 18.12 -3.10 12.38
CA LEU A 282 17.65 -4.41 12.84
C LEU A 282 16.63 -5.05 11.89
N MET A 283 16.11 -4.28 10.92
CA MET A 283 15.10 -4.77 9.97
C MET A 283 15.68 -5.70 8.90
N GLN A 284 15.12 -6.90 8.82
CA GLN A 284 15.53 -7.93 7.87
C GLN A 284 14.95 -7.67 6.46
N LYS A 285 15.67 -8.13 5.42
CA LYS A 285 15.20 -8.07 4.03
C LYS A 285 14.32 -9.29 3.67
N HIS A 286 13.06 -9.04 3.36
CA HIS A 286 12.08 -10.03 2.92
C HIS A 286 11.65 -9.78 1.47
N TYR A 287 11.12 -10.81 0.81
CA TYR A 287 10.66 -10.69 -0.58
C TYR A 287 9.28 -10.04 -0.63
N VAL A 288 9.11 -9.04 -1.49
CA VAL A 288 7.85 -8.34 -1.69
C VAL A 288 7.32 -8.67 -3.07
N SER A 289 6.30 -9.53 -3.13
CA SER A 289 5.72 -10.06 -4.38
C SER A 289 5.28 -8.97 -5.34
N LYS A 290 4.52 -7.96 -4.85
CA LYS A 290 4.04 -6.84 -5.67
C LYS A 290 5.14 -5.99 -6.34
N ARG A 291 6.39 -6.07 -5.87
CA ARG A 291 7.53 -5.30 -6.40
C ARG A 291 8.65 -6.17 -6.96
N SER A 292 8.45 -7.50 -6.99
CA SER A 292 9.42 -8.50 -7.42
C SER A 292 10.84 -8.29 -6.88
N ARG A 293 10.98 -7.78 -5.65
CA ARG A 293 12.28 -7.42 -5.06
C ARG A 293 12.36 -7.74 -3.58
N ARG A 294 13.58 -7.96 -3.08
CA ARG A 294 13.86 -8.05 -1.65
C ARG A 294 14.10 -6.65 -1.08
N GLN A 295 13.40 -6.29 -0.02
CA GLN A 295 13.58 -5.01 0.67
C GLN A 295 13.40 -5.18 2.18
N LYS A 296 13.85 -4.19 2.96
CA LYS A 296 13.58 -4.16 4.40
C LYS A 296 12.07 -4.19 4.63
N GLY A 297 11.62 -5.00 5.57
CA GLY A 297 10.20 -5.15 5.85
C GLY A 297 9.97 -6.04 7.06
N ILE A 298 8.73 -6.01 7.53
CA ILE A 298 8.24 -6.89 8.58
C ILE A 298 7.57 -8.08 7.89
N LEU A 299 7.96 -9.30 8.26
CA LEU A 299 7.30 -10.51 7.81
C LEU A 299 6.16 -10.84 8.77
N ALA A 300 4.93 -10.79 8.29
CA ALA A 300 3.75 -11.18 9.03
C ALA A 300 3.26 -12.56 8.59
N PHE A 301 3.06 -13.47 9.53
CA PHE A 301 2.29 -14.68 9.31
C PHE A 301 0.83 -14.39 9.58
N LEU A 302 -0.03 -14.82 8.68
CA LEU A 302 -1.47 -14.62 8.76
C LEU A 302 -2.17 -15.96 8.58
N ALA A 303 -3.14 -16.25 9.45
CA ALA A 303 -4.08 -17.35 9.26
C ALA A 303 -5.50 -16.79 9.15
N HIS A 304 -6.22 -17.21 8.12
CA HIS A 304 -7.63 -16.86 7.98
C HIS A 304 -8.49 -18.10 7.72
N ASP A 305 -9.72 -18.00 8.20
CA ASP A 305 -10.75 -19.00 7.97
C ASP A 305 -10.98 -19.21 6.46
N GLY A 306 -10.94 -20.45 6.00
CA GLY A 306 -11.09 -20.80 4.59
C GLY A 306 -12.47 -20.46 4.01
N VAL A 307 -13.51 -20.45 4.84
CA VAL A 307 -14.91 -20.20 4.43
C VAL A 307 -15.28 -18.74 4.63
N LYS A 308 -15.10 -18.22 5.84
CA LYS A 308 -15.53 -16.86 6.22
C LYS A 308 -14.52 -15.79 5.83
N LYS A 309 -13.29 -16.19 5.48
CA LYS A 309 -12.18 -15.28 5.10
C LYS A 309 -11.87 -14.23 6.18
N VAL A 310 -12.07 -14.59 7.44
CA VAL A 310 -11.73 -13.75 8.60
C VAL A 310 -10.39 -14.20 9.19
N PHE A 311 -9.51 -13.23 9.49
CA PHE A 311 -8.25 -13.52 10.17
C PHE A 311 -8.50 -13.99 11.61
N CYS A 312 -8.01 -15.19 11.93
CA CYS A 312 -8.07 -15.76 13.27
C CYS A 312 -6.73 -15.67 14.01
N TYR A 313 -5.63 -15.49 13.28
CA TYR A 313 -4.29 -15.38 13.85
C TYR A 313 -3.40 -14.48 13.00
N ALA A 314 -2.56 -13.69 13.66
CA ALA A 314 -1.56 -12.86 13.02
C ALA A 314 -0.33 -12.70 13.92
N ASN A 315 0.87 -12.85 13.35
CA ASN A 315 2.12 -12.58 14.05
C ASN A 315 3.12 -11.85 13.15
N GLY A 316 3.51 -10.64 13.55
CA GLY A 316 4.49 -9.80 12.84
C GLY A 316 5.92 -9.87 13.39
N GLN A 317 6.17 -10.61 14.48
CA GLN A 317 7.48 -10.65 15.14
C GLN A 317 8.34 -11.81 14.65
N LEU A 318 8.35 -12.04 13.34
CA LEU A 318 8.98 -13.22 12.77
C LEU A 318 10.39 -12.91 12.30
N ARG A 319 11.33 -13.74 12.75
CA ARG A 319 12.70 -13.76 12.26
C ARG A 319 12.85 -14.88 11.24
N LYS A 320 13.71 -14.69 10.24
CA LYS A 320 13.96 -15.69 9.19
C LYS A 320 14.27 -17.08 9.73
N GLU A 321 15.03 -17.14 10.82
CA GLU A 321 15.44 -18.38 11.48
C GLU A 321 14.29 -19.16 12.14
N THR A 322 13.20 -18.50 12.53
CA THR A 322 12.07 -19.12 13.26
C THR A 322 10.76 -19.10 12.48
N GLN A 323 10.71 -18.46 11.31
CA GLN A 323 9.48 -18.28 10.53
C GLN A 323 8.79 -19.63 10.21
N ASN A 324 9.56 -20.68 9.94
CA ASN A 324 9.01 -21.98 9.55
C ASN A 324 8.29 -22.69 10.73
N ASP A 325 8.61 -22.32 11.97
CA ASP A 325 7.97 -22.86 13.18
C ASP A 325 6.58 -22.25 13.42
N GLU A 326 6.26 -21.14 12.74
CA GLU A 326 5.07 -20.35 13.01
C GLU A 326 3.78 -21.13 12.72
N ILE A 327 3.79 -22.05 11.75
CA ILE A 327 2.67 -22.97 11.50
C ILE A 327 2.35 -23.83 12.74
N LEU A 328 3.37 -24.31 13.45
CA LEU A 328 3.18 -25.13 14.65
C LEU A 328 2.70 -24.28 15.83
N ARG A 329 3.13 -23.02 15.90
CA ARG A 329 2.64 -22.05 16.90
C ARG A 329 1.17 -21.71 16.65
N PHE A 330 0.76 -21.53 15.40
CA PHE A 330 -0.65 -21.36 15.05
C PHE A 330 -1.48 -22.59 15.47
N VAL A 331 -1.02 -23.80 15.18
CA VAL A 331 -1.70 -25.03 15.63
C VAL A 331 -1.82 -25.10 17.16
N ALA A 332 -0.76 -24.73 17.88
CA ALA A 332 -0.78 -24.70 19.34
C ALA A 332 -1.76 -23.64 19.88
N PHE A 333 -1.74 -22.42 19.31
CA PHE A 333 -2.68 -21.35 19.61
C PHE A 333 -4.12 -21.80 19.38
N TRP A 334 -4.39 -22.45 18.24
CA TRP A 334 -5.71 -22.92 17.88
C TRP A 334 -6.24 -23.94 18.89
N LYS A 335 -5.41 -24.94 19.24
CA LYS A 335 -5.75 -25.96 20.24
C LYS A 335 -5.99 -25.36 21.62
N GLU A 336 -5.17 -24.40 22.03
CA GLU A 336 -5.36 -23.69 23.32
C GLU A 336 -6.71 -22.97 23.37
N ARG A 337 -7.14 -22.35 22.26
CA ARG A 337 -8.33 -21.51 22.20
C ARG A 337 -9.63 -22.28 21.99
N THR A 338 -9.59 -23.34 21.18
CA THR A 338 -10.80 -24.07 20.76
C THR A 338 -10.91 -25.48 21.34
N GLY A 339 -9.85 -25.96 22.00
CA GLY A 339 -9.74 -27.32 22.53
C GLY A 339 -9.42 -28.40 21.50
N HIS A 340 -9.46 -28.07 20.20
CA HIS A 340 -9.30 -29.02 19.10
C HIS A 340 -8.17 -28.59 18.17
N LEU A 341 -7.61 -29.53 17.41
CA LEU A 341 -6.64 -29.19 16.35
C LEU A 341 -7.38 -28.65 15.11
N PRO A 342 -6.72 -27.85 14.26
CA PRO A 342 -7.24 -27.57 12.92
C PRO A 342 -7.43 -28.88 12.15
N GLU A 343 -8.47 -28.96 11.34
CA GLU A 343 -8.69 -30.14 10.48
C GLU A 343 -7.84 -30.04 9.21
N GLU A 344 -7.76 -28.85 8.61
CA GLU A 344 -7.09 -28.64 7.33
C GLU A 344 -6.29 -27.32 7.31
N LEU A 345 -5.08 -27.36 6.74
CA LEU A 345 -4.22 -26.19 6.52
C LEU A 345 -3.80 -26.08 5.05
N ILE A 346 -4.06 -24.93 4.43
CA ILE A 346 -3.73 -24.65 3.02
C ILE A 346 -2.68 -23.54 2.95
N PHE A 347 -1.56 -23.76 2.24
CA PHE A 347 -0.46 -22.79 2.19
C PHE A 347 0.50 -22.94 1.00
N ASP A 348 1.38 -21.94 0.79
CA ASP A 348 2.44 -22.00 -0.23
C ASP A 348 3.65 -22.84 0.22
N SER A 349 4.37 -23.38 -0.76
CA SER A 349 5.62 -24.16 -0.73
C SER A 349 6.78 -23.57 0.08
N ARG A 350 6.68 -22.33 0.53
CA ARG A 350 7.73 -21.64 1.30
C ARG A 350 7.35 -21.43 2.76
N LEU A 351 6.13 -21.82 3.15
CA LEU A 351 5.63 -21.53 4.48
C LEU A 351 6.27 -22.41 5.56
N THR A 352 6.63 -23.66 5.22
CA THR A 352 7.22 -24.59 6.19
C THR A 352 8.16 -25.62 5.57
N THR A 353 8.72 -26.51 6.39
CA THR A 353 9.64 -27.58 6.01
C THR A 353 8.95 -28.94 5.98
N TYR A 354 9.52 -29.93 5.27
CA TYR A 354 8.95 -31.30 5.26
C TYR A 354 8.91 -31.94 6.65
N ALA A 355 9.90 -31.67 7.51
CA ALA A 355 9.89 -32.10 8.91
C ALA A 355 8.72 -31.51 9.72
N HIS A 356 8.21 -30.34 9.35
CA HIS A 356 7.01 -29.78 9.96
C HIS A 356 5.73 -30.37 9.38
N LEU A 357 5.70 -30.68 8.08
CA LEU A 357 4.59 -31.43 7.47
C LEU A 357 4.42 -32.80 8.14
N ASP A 358 5.53 -33.47 8.44
CA ASP A 358 5.53 -34.74 9.16
C ASP A 358 4.89 -34.61 10.55
N LYS A 359 5.27 -33.55 11.30
CA LYS A 359 4.64 -33.24 12.60
C LYS A 359 3.15 -32.93 12.49
N LEU A 360 2.70 -32.28 11.41
CA LEU A 360 1.27 -32.04 11.17
C LEU A 360 0.54 -33.36 10.90
N ASN A 361 1.12 -34.21 10.05
CA ASN A 361 0.57 -35.52 9.73
C ASN A 361 0.46 -36.42 10.98
N GLN A 362 1.49 -36.50 11.80
CA GLN A 362 1.48 -37.25 13.07
C GLN A 362 0.41 -36.76 14.06
N ARG A 363 -0.02 -35.51 13.93
CA ARG A 363 -1.10 -34.90 14.73
C ARG A 363 -2.48 -35.07 14.10
N GLY A 364 -2.59 -35.75 12.95
CA GLY A 364 -3.85 -35.95 12.23
C GLY A 364 -4.38 -34.69 11.56
N ILE A 365 -3.53 -33.70 11.27
CA ILE A 365 -3.92 -32.45 10.60
C ILE A 365 -3.71 -32.64 9.10
N ALA A 366 -4.77 -32.45 8.31
CA ALA A 366 -4.66 -32.47 6.85
C ALA A 366 -3.97 -31.19 6.35
N PHE A 367 -3.19 -31.28 5.28
CA PHE A 367 -2.61 -30.09 4.66
C PHE A 367 -2.59 -30.17 3.13
N ILE A 368 -2.70 -29.02 2.49
CA ILE A 368 -2.48 -28.87 1.05
C ILE A 368 -1.44 -27.78 0.84
N THR A 369 -0.31 -28.13 0.23
CA THR A 369 0.74 -27.15 -0.10
C THR A 369 1.26 -27.32 -1.51
N LEU A 370 1.74 -26.23 -2.09
CA LEU A 370 2.53 -26.27 -3.32
C LEU A 370 3.88 -26.97 -3.04
N ARG A 371 4.38 -27.71 -4.03
CA ARG A 371 5.73 -28.28 -4.04
C ARG A 371 6.60 -27.51 -5.04
N ARG A 372 7.82 -27.16 -4.64
CA ARG A 372 8.76 -26.50 -5.54
C ARG A 372 9.19 -27.46 -6.65
N ARG A 373 9.25 -26.93 -7.87
CA ARG A 373 9.71 -27.66 -9.06
C ARG A 373 11.22 -27.86 -9.01
N SER A 374 11.67 -29.05 -9.38
CA SER A 374 13.08 -29.32 -9.72
C SER A 374 13.14 -29.90 -11.13
N GLU A 375 14.22 -29.65 -11.85
CA GLU A 375 14.37 -30.13 -13.24
C GLU A 375 14.20 -31.65 -13.34
N LYS A 376 14.79 -32.40 -12.40
CA LYS A 376 14.64 -33.87 -12.32
C LYS A 376 13.17 -34.29 -12.15
N MET A 377 12.42 -33.59 -11.31
CA MET A 377 11.00 -33.90 -11.07
C MET A 377 10.14 -33.60 -12.29
N ILE A 378 10.36 -32.43 -12.90
CA ILE A 378 9.65 -32.03 -14.11
C ILE A 378 9.94 -33.03 -15.25
N HIS A 379 11.21 -33.40 -15.44
CA HIS A 379 11.60 -34.38 -16.43
C HIS A 379 10.88 -35.74 -16.22
N GLY A 380 10.83 -36.24 -14.98
CA GLY A 380 10.08 -37.45 -14.65
C GLY A 380 8.59 -37.34 -14.97
N ILE A 381 7.95 -36.22 -14.61
CA ILE A 381 6.52 -35.96 -14.92
C ILE A 381 6.27 -35.90 -16.43
N HIS A 382 7.24 -35.45 -17.24
CA HIS A 382 7.11 -35.44 -18.71
C HIS A 382 7.30 -36.82 -19.36
N GLN A 383 7.99 -37.75 -18.69
CA GLN A 383 8.17 -39.12 -19.18
C GLN A 383 6.95 -40.02 -18.93
N GLU A 384 6.04 -39.61 -18.04
CA GLU A 384 4.81 -40.36 -17.76
C GLU A 384 3.90 -40.47 -18.99
N PRO A 385 3.34 -41.65 -19.28
CA PRO A 385 2.49 -41.86 -20.44
C PRO A 385 1.20 -41.05 -20.31
N LEU A 386 0.63 -40.63 -21.45
CA LEU A 386 -0.63 -39.87 -21.48
C LEU A 386 -1.80 -40.59 -20.80
N SER A 387 -1.77 -41.92 -20.73
CA SER A 387 -2.78 -42.75 -20.04
C SER A 387 -2.78 -42.57 -18.52
N ALA A 388 -1.65 -42.15 -17.92
CA ALA A 388 -1.56 -41.85 -16.49
C ALA A 388 -2.23 -40.51 -16.12
N TRP A 389 -2.48 -39.64 -17.11
CA TRP A 389 -3.10 -38.34 -16.91
C TRP A 389 -4.62 -38.44 -16.97
N ARG A 390 -5.28 -38.06 -15.88
CA ARG A 390 -6.74 -37.97 -15.82
C ARG A 390 -7.19 -36.54 -16.11
N ARG A 391 -8.16 -36.37 -17.01
CA ARG A 391 -8.83 -35.08 -17.19
C ARG A 391 -9.92 -34.91 -16.13
N ILE A 392 -9.96 -33.76 -15.49
CA ILE A 392 -11.01 -33.39 -14.53
C ILE A 392 -11.76 -32.16 -15.03
N GLU A 393 -12.97 -31.91 -14.52
CA GLU A 393 -13.73 -30.70 -14.81
C GLU A 393 -13.85 -29.84 -13.54
N LEU A 394 -13.35 -28.61 -13.63
CA LEU A 394 -13.43 -27.62 -12.56
C LEU A 394 -14.69 -26.75 -12.75
N ARG A 395 -15.40 -26.49 -11.65
CA ARG A 395 -16.56 -25.59 -11.61
C ARG A 395 -16.10 -24.17 -11.28
N GLY A 396 -16.75 -23.15 -11.86
CA GLY A 396 -16.50 -21.75 -11.51
C GLY A 396 -15.23 -21.11 -12.11
N VAL A 397 -14.54 -21.79 -13.03
CA VAL A 397 -13.38 -21.26 -13.77
C VAL A 397 -13.74 -20.92 -15.21
N SER A 398 -12.94 -20.04 -15.82
CA SER A 398 -13.09 -19.68 -17.23
C SER A 398 -13.02 -20.92 -18.14
N ARG A 399 -13.68 -20.88 -19.30
CA ARG A 399 -13.76 -22.02 -20.24
C ARG A 399 -12.38 -22.59 -20.61
N VAL A 400 -11.35 -21.74 -20.65
CA VAL A 400 -9.97 -22.11 -21.02
C VAL A 400 -9.31 -23.04 -19.98
N TYR A 401 -9.62 -22.87 -18.69
CA TYR A 401 -9.02 -23.64 -17.59
C TYR A 401 -9.97 -24.68 -16.99
N LYS A 402 -11.11 -24.90 -17.65
CA LYS A 402 -12.20 -25.72 -17.13
C LYS A 402 -11.84 -27.19 -17.01
N THR A 403 -10.90 -27.68 -17.82
CA THR A 403 -10.66 -29.12 -17.96
C THR A 403 -9.18 -29.51 -17.87
N PRO A 404 -8.51 -29.24 -16.73
CA PRO A 404 -7.11 -29.54 -16.58
C PRO A 404 -6.84 -31.04 -16.52
N ARG A 405 -5.59 -31.43 -16.77
CA ARG A 405 -5.12 -32.80 -16.60
C ARG A 405 -4.35 -32.93 -15.30
N ILE A 406 -4.65 -33.97 -14.54
CA ILE A 406 -3.98 -34.30 -13.30
C ILE A 406 -3.22 -35.61 -13.42
N LEU A 407 -2.04 -35.67 -12.83
CA LEU A 407 -1.27 -36.86 -12.56
C LEU A 407 -1.21 -37.01 -11.04
N ASP A 408 -1.74 -38.11 -10.54
CA ASP A 408 -1.91 -38.39 -9.11
C ASP A 408 -0.99 -39.54 -8.71
N GLN A 409 -0.04 -39.26 -7.82
CA GLN A 409 1.06 -40.16 -7.48
C GLN A 409 1.29 -40.19 -5.98
N LYS A 410 1.83 -41.31 -5.49
CA LYS A 410 2.39 -41.37 -4.15
C LYS A 410 3.91 -41.20 -4.21
N ILE A 411 4.46 -40.43 -3.29
CA ILE A 411 5.89 -40.11 -3.23
C ILE A 411 6.40 -40.18 -1.80
N GLU A 412 7.69 -40.45 -1.66
CA GLU A 412 8.41 -40.28 -0.40
C GLU A 412 9.29 -39.02 -0.47
N LEU A 413 9.39 -38.29 0.63
CA LEU A 413 10.21 -37.08 0.75
C LEU A 413 11.17 -37.20 1.92
N GLU A 414 12.40 -36.72 1.73
CA GLU A 414 13.37 -36.62 2.81
C GLU A 414 12.84 -35.71 3.93
N GLY A 415 12.86 -36.22 5.16
CA GLY A 415 12.32 -35.52 6.34
C GLY A 415 10.81 -35.65 6.53
N TYR A 416 10.13 -36.52 5.78
CA TYR A 416 8.73 -36.89 6.01
C TYR A 416 8.61 -38.42 6.13
N HIS A 417 7.93 -38.91 7.18
CA HIS A 417 7.73 -40.33 7.38
C HIS A 417 6.44 -40.81 6.70
N GLY A 418 6.59 -41.74 5.76
CA GLY A 418 5.49 -42.33 4.99
C GLY A 418 5.34 -41.72 3.60
N GLU A 419 4.24 -42.08 2.94
CA GLU A 419 3.93 -41.60 1.59
C GLU A 419 3.13 -40.29 1.65
N LEU A 420 3.41 -39.38 0.73
CA LEU A 420 2.60 -38.22 0.42
C LEU A 420 1.90 -38.40 -0.91
N ARG A 421 0.68 -37.89 -1.02
CA ARG A 421 0.01 -37.76 -2.31
C ARG A 421 0.51 -36.51 -3.02
N GLN A 422 1.05 -36.68 -4.21
CA GLN A 422 1.43 -35.61 -5.13
C GLN A 422 0.43 -35.52 -6.27
N ILE A 423 -0.04 -34.31 -6.54
CA ILE A 423 -0.92 -34.02 -7.67
C ILE A 423 -0.21 -33.02 -8.58
N ALA A 424 0.23 -33.46 -9.75
CA ALA A 424 0.75 -32.59 -10.80
C ALA A 424 -0.40 -32.19 -11.75
N VAL A 425 -0.54 -30.90 -12.01
CA VAL A 425 -1.64 -30.33 -12.79
C VAL A 425 -1.11 -29.60 -14.02
N LYS A 426 -1.56 -30.01 -15.20
CA LYS A 426 -1.32 -29.36 -16.49
C LYS A 426 -2.57 -28.64 -16.99
N ASP A 427 -2.38 -27.77 -17.98
CA ASP A 427 -3.46 -27.03 -18.66
C ASP A 427 -4.20 -25.99 -17.79
N LEU A 428 -3.51 -25.45 -16.77
CA LEU A 428 -3.97 -24.32 -15.94
C LEU A 428 -3.46 -22.95 -16.43
N GLY A 429 -2.91 -22.87 -17.65
CA GLY A 429 -2.37 -21.63 -18.22
C GLY A 429 -0.90 -21.34 -17.91
N HIS A 430 -0.20 -22.27 -17.27
CA HIS A 430 1.25 -22.24 -17.10
C HIS A 430 1.92 -23.24 -18.06
N GLU A 431 3.10 -22.90 -18.59
CA GLU A 431 3.90 -23.81 -19.42
C GLU A 431 4.31 -25.07 -18.64
N GLU A 432 4.73 -24.87 -17.38
CA GLU A 432 5.16 -25.93 -16.48
C GLU A 432 4.02 -26.37 -15.53
N PRO A 433 3.94 -27.67 -15.18
CA PRO A 433 2.88 -28.20 -14.32
C PRO A 433 2.92 -27.59 -12.92
N THR A 434 1.75 -27.35 -12.34
CA THR A 434 1.61 -26.97 -10.93
C THR A 434 1.63 -28.23 -10.08
N ILE A 435 2.40 -28.25 -9.00
CA ILE A 435 2.60 -29.47 -8.19
C ILE A 435 2.09 -29.20 -6.79
N LEU A 436 1.14 -30.01 -6.35
CA LEU A 436 0.57 -29.99 -5.00
C LEU A 436 0.99 -31.24 -4.26
N ILE A 437 1.14 -31.14 -2.94
CA ILE A 437 1.30 -32.27 -2.04
C ILE A 437 0.31 -32.17 -0.87
N THR A 438 -0.17 -33.33 -0.45
CA THR A 438 -1.09 -33.54 0.69
C THR A 438 -0.77 -34.86 1.37
N ASN A 439 -1.01 -34.95 2.67
CA ASN A 439 -1.03 -36.21 3.41
C ASN A 439 -2.29 -37.03 3.15
#